data_AF-A0A975Y2R5-F1
#
_entry.id   AF-A0A975Y2R5-F1
#
_cell.length_a   1.000
_cell.length_b   1.000
_cell.length_c   1.000
_cell.angle_alpha   90.00
_cell.angle_beta   90.00
_cell.angle_gamma   90.00
#
_symmetry.space_group_name_H-M   'P 1'
#
loop_
_entity.id
_entity.type
_entity.pdbx_description
1 polymer ?
#
loop_
_entity_poly.entity_id
_entity_poly.type
_entity_poly.pdbx_seq_one_letter_code
_entity_poly.pdbx_strand_id
1 'polypeptide(L)'
;MLTADHGGLGAGHTDPTKAVDYTVPFMAWGVGVAKGADLYALNADDRRDPGVGRPSYAGRQPVRNGELANLVLDLLDLPRVPGSTLNTRQTLSVR
;
A
#
# COMPACT_ATOMS: atom_id res chain seq x y z
N MET A 1 10.63 -5.72 0.55
CA MET A 1 9.61 -4.71 0.23
C MET A 1 10.22 -3.65 -0.66
N LEU A 2 9.49 -3.18 -1.67
CA LEU A 2 9.89 -2.09 -2.56
C LEU A 2 8.70 -1.14 -2.73
N THR A 3 8.93 0.16 -2.58
CA THR A 3 7.96 1.22 -2.87
C THR A 3 8.68 2.48 -3.35
N ALA A 4 7.91 3.51 -3.71
CA ALA A 4 8.40 4.87 -3.88
C ALA A 4 7.65 5.82 -2.93
N ASP A 5 8.23 6.99 -2.66
CA ASP A 5 7.59 8.05 -1.88
C ASP A 5 6.54 8.81 -2.70
N HIS A 6 6.76 8.93 -4.01
CA HIS A 6 5.81 9.49 -4.98
C HIS A 6 6.00 8.89 -6.38
N GLY A 7 5.05 9.16 -7.27
CA GLY A 7 5.20 8.90 -8.70
C GLY A 7 5.89 10.09 -9.39
N GLY A 8 5.71 10.25 -10.70
CA GLY A 8 6.15 11.45 -11.41
C GLY A 8 6.47 11.21 -12.87
N LEU A 9 6.50 12.29 -13.65
CA LEU A 9 6.90 12.27 -15.05
C LEU A 9 7.75 13.50 -15.36
N GLY A 10 8.95 13.27 -15.90
CA GLY A 10 9.91 14.35 -16.15
C GLY A 10 10.41 14.97 -14.84
N ALA A 11 10.33 16.29 -14.73
CA ALA A 11 10.83 17.05 -13.58
C ALA A 11 9.75 17.41 -12.53
N GLY A 12 8.55 16.82 -12.60
CA GLY A 12 7.42 17.15 -11.72
C GLY A 12 6.71 15.92 -11.14
N HIS A 13 6.16 16.09 -9.93
CA HIS A 13 5.48 15.03 -9.16
C HIS A 13 4.57 15.61 -8.04
N THR A 14 4.02 16.81 -8.22
CA THR A 14 3.31 17.56 -7.17
C THR A 14 1.84 17.82 -7.48
N ASP A 15 1.35 17.48 -8.68
CA ASP A 15 0.00 17.77 -9.12
C ASP A 15 -0.98 16.69 -8.61
N PRO A 16 -1.86 17.01 -7.64
CA PRO A 16 -2.77 16.03 -7.05
C PRO A 16 -3.86 15.54 -8.02
N THR A 17 -3.99 16.15 -9.20
CA THR A 17 -4.95 15.76 -10.24
C THR A 17 -4.37 14.71 -11.20
N LYS A 18 -3.05 14.48 -11.18
CA LYS A 18 -2.37 13.56 -12.09
C LYS A 18 -2.05 12.23 -11.40
N ALA A 19 -2.66 11.14 -11.87
CA ALA A 19 -2.40 9.79 -11.34
C ALA A 19 -0.91 9.42 -11.33
N VAL A 20 -0.18 9.83 -12.36
CA VAL A 20 1.27 9.58 -12.46
C VAL A 20 2.06 10.15 -11.28
N ASP A 21 1.58 11.19 -10.59
CA ASP A 21 2.28 11.82 -9.46
C ASP A 21 2.06 11.09 -8.13
N TYR A 22 1.03 10.24 -8.02
CA TYR A 22 0.67 9.55 -6.77
C TYR A 22 0.51 8.02 -6.88
N THR A 23 0.58 7.44 -8.07
CA THR A 23 0.69 6.00 -8.25
C THR A 23 2.15 5.58 -8.07
N VAL A 24 2.40 4.70 -7.11
CA VAL A 24 3.73 4.16 -6.79
C VAL A 24 3.75 2.64 -6.95
N PRO A 25 4.90 2.02 -7.27
CA PRO A 25 5.04 0.59 -7.12
C PRO A 25 4.88 0.22 -5.63
N PHE A 26 4.26 -0.92 -5.33
CA PHE A 26 4.23 -1.50 -3.98
C PHE A 26 4.38 -3.00 -4.10
N MET A 27 5.59 -3.51 -3.85
CA MET A 27 5.95 -4.90 -4.14
C MET A 27 6.59 -5.60 -2.94
N ALA A 28 6.28 -6.89 -2.80
CA ALA A 28 6.93 -7.80 -1.88
C ALA A 28 7.55 -8.97 -2.66
N TRP A 29 8.69 -9.44 -2.21
CA TRP A 29 9.35 -10.63 -2.75
C TRP A 29 10.17 -11.26 -1.62
N GLY A 30 10.17 -12.58 -1.56
CA GLY A 30 10.89 -13.35 -0.54
C GLY A 30 10.19 -14.66 -0.20
N VAL A 31 10.77 -15.39 0.75
CA VAL A 31 10.15 -16.60 1.32
C VAL A 31 8.83 -16.22 1.99
N GLY A 32 7.80 -17.02 1.74
CA GLY A 32 6.47 -16.81 2.32
C GLY A 32 5.62 -15.73 1.65
N VAL A 33 6.15 -14.99 0.66
CA VAL A 33 5.36 -14.04 -0.15
C VAL A 33 4.72 -14.79 -1.31
N ALA A 34 3.44 -14.52 -1.58
CA ALA A 34 2.70 -15.10 -2.70
C ALA A 34 3.35 -14.72 -4.04
N LYS A 35 3.71 -15.73 -4.84
CA LYS A 35 4.44 -15.53 -6.09
C LYS A 35 3.51 -15.09 -7.22
N GLY A 36 3.81 -13.95 -7.84
CA GLY A 36 3.06 -13.45 -9.00
C GLY A 36 1.60 -13.09 -8.69
N ALA A 37 1.24 -12.97 -7.41
CA ALA A 37 -0.10 -12.64 -6.99
C ALA A 37 -0.33 -11.13 -7.03
N ASP A 38 -1.56 -10.74 -7.40
CA ASP A 38 -2.02 -9.37 -7.31
C ASP A 38 -2.36 -9.00 -5.85
N LEU A 39 -1.88 -7.83 -5.41
CA LEU A 39 -2.03 -7.42 -4.02
C LEU A 39 -3.50 -7.15 -3.65
N TYR A 40 -4.32 -6.67 -4.59
CA TYR A 40 -5.74 -6.45 -4.34
C TYR A 40 -6.52 -7.75 -4.35
N ALA A 41 -6.12 -8.75 -5.15
CA ALA A 41 -6.69 -10.09 -5.11
C ALA A 41 -6.45 -10.78 -3.76
N LEU A 42 -5.25 -10.63 -3.18
CA LEU A 42 -4.93 -11.17 -1.84
C LEU A 42 -5.71 -10.48 -0.71
N ASN A 43 -6.19 -9.26 -0.92
CA ASN A 43 -6.83 -8.43 0.09
C ASN A 43 -8.24 -7.97 -0.34
N ALA A 44 -8.96 -8.85 -1.04
CA ALA A 44 -10.25 -8.57 -1.66
C ALA A 44 -11.41 -8.41 -0.66
N ASP A 45 -11.18 -8.63 0.64
CA ASP A 45 -12.18 -8.43 1.69
C ASP A 45 -12.17 -7.00 2.25
N ASP A 46 -10.99 -6.40 2.44
CA ASP A 46 -10.83 -5.10 3.12
C ASP A 46 -10.19 -4.00 2.25
N ARG A 47 -9.59 -4.31 1.09
CA ARG A 47 -8.97 -3.31 0.19
C ARG A 47 -9.67 -3.15 -1.14
N ARG A 48 -9.77 -1.92 -1.63
CA ARG A 48 -10.32 -1.64 -2.96
C ARG A 48 -9.27 -1.01 -3.86
N ASP A 49 -9.04 -1.61 -5.02
CA ASP A 49 -8.23 -1.01 -6.08
C ASP A 49 -8.80 0.37 -6.43
N PRO A 50 -8.01 1.46 -6.33
CA PRO A 50 -8.47 2.79 -6.65
C PRO A 50 -8.48 3.07 -8.16
N GLY A 51 -7.93 2.18 -8.99
CA GLY A 51 -7.65 2.43 -10.40
C GLY A 51 -6.77 3.67 -10.54
N VAL A 52 -7.28 4.67 -11.27
CA VAL A 52 -6.63 5.97 -11.45
C VAL A 52 -7.09 7.04 -10.44
N GLY A 53 -7.88 6.65 -9.44
CA GLY A 53 -8.47 7.56 -8.47
C GLY A 53 -7.55 7.92 -7.30
N ARG A 54 -7.80 9.09 -6.70
CA ARG A 54 -7.16 9.54 -5.45
C ARG A 54 -8.20 9.65 -4.32
N PRO A 55 -8.63 8.53 -3.73
CA PRO A 55 -9.71 8.53 -2.75
C PRO A 55 -9.30 9.20 -1.43
N SER A 56 -10.27 9.84 -0.78
CA SER A 56 -10.12 10.33 0.59
C SER A 56 -9.97 9.18 1.58
N TYR A 57 -9.78 9.49 2.87
CA TYR A 57 -9.71 8.51 3.95
C TYR A 57 -11.09 7.95 4.38
N ALA A 58 -12.17 8.30 3.67
CA ALA A 58 -13.50 7.79 3.95
C ALA A 58 -13.78 6.48 3.21
N GLY A 59 -14.56 5.59 3.82
CA GLY A 59 -14.99 4.33 3.22
C GLY A 59 -13.85 3.31 3.06
N ARG A 60 -14.09 2.29 2.22
CA ARG A 60 -13.12 1.22 1.97
C ARG A 60 -11.87 1.76 1.27
N GLN A 61 -10.71 1.54 1.88
CA GLN A 61 -9.45 2.16 1.47
C GLN A 61 -8.68 1.29 0.47
N PRO A 62 -7.88 1.90 -0.44
CA PRO A 62 -6.87 1.18 -1.19
C PRO A 62 -5.68 0.81 -0.29
N VAL A 63 -4.70 0.11 -0.85
CA VAL A 63 -3.38 0.00 -0.21
C VAL A 63 -2.73 1.39 -0.22
N ARG A 64 -2.24 1.85 0.93
CA ARG A 64 -1.57 3.15 1.05
C ARG A 64 -0.10 2.96 1.42
N ASN A 65 0.78 3.82 0.91
CA ASN A 65 2.21 3.75 1.22
C ASN A 65 2.51 3.80 2.74
N GLY A 66 1.69 4.54 3.50
CA GLY A 66 1.79 4.60 4.97
C GLY A 66 1.46 3.29 5.70
N GLU A 67 0.93 2.27 5.02
CA GLU A 67 0.69 0.94 5.60
C GLU A 67 1.96 0.08 5.67
N LEU A 68 3.01 0.46 4.94
CA LEU A 68 4.25 -0.30 4.79
C LEU A 68 4.87 -0.66 6.15
N ALA A 69 4.92 0.30 7.08
CA ALA A 69 5.54 0.05 8.39
C ALA A 69 4.82 -1.08 9.14
N ASN A 70 3.49 -1.03 9.23
CA ASN A 70 2.72 -2.06 9.92
C ASN A 70 2.68 -3.40 9.17
N LEU A 71 2.77 -3.40 7.83
CA LEU A 71 2.95 -4.62 7.05
C LEU A 71 4.31 -5.27 7.35
N VAL A 72 5.41 -4.50 7.38
CA VAL A 72 6.73 -5.05 7.70
C VAL A 72 6.78 -5.58 9.13
N LEU A 73 6.16 -4.88 10.09
CA LEU A 73 6.08 -5.35 11.48
C LEU A 73 5.28 -6.65 11.58
N ASP A 74 4.19 -6.79 10.83
CA ASP A 74 3.41 -8.04 10.78
C ASP A 74 4.24 -9.21 10.25
N LEU A 75 5.00 -8.99 9.17
CA LEU A 75 5.90 -9.99 8.61
C LEU A 75 7.02 -10.43 9.56
N LEU A 76 7.36 -9.59 10.55
CA LEU A 76 8.37 -9.83 11.57
C LEU A 76 7.77 -10.31 12.91
N ASP A 77 6.46 -10.59 12.95
CA ASP A 77 5.71 -10.95 14.16
C ASP A 77 5.82 -9.89 15.28
N LEU A 78 5.87 -8.62 14.90
CA LEU A 78 5.97 -7.47 15.81
C LEU A 78 4.63 -6.71 15.91
N PRO A 79 4.34 -6.11 17.09
CA PRO A 79 3.19 -5.24 17.24
C PRO A 79 3.25 -4.03 16.30
N ARG A 80 2.09 -3.54 15.87
CA ARG A 80 1.96 -2.28 15.10
C ARG A 80 2.68 -1.09 15.73
N VAL A 81 3.02 -0.11 14.89
CA VAL A 81 3.52 1.21 15.33
C VAL A 81 2.50 1.89 16.27
N PRO A 82 2.88 2.26 17.51
CA PRO A 82 2.02 3.03 18.40
C PRO A 82 1.58 4.36 17.75
N GLY A 83 0.27 4.64 17.82
CA GLY A 83 -0.30 5.86 17.23
C GLY A 83 -0.50 5.83 15.71
N SER A 84 -0.14 4.74 15.01
CA SER A 84 -0.46 4.61 13.59
C SER A 84 -1.96 4.65 13.34
N THR A 85 -2.35 5.29 12.23
CA THR A 85 -3.74 5.38 11.76
C THR A 85 -4.02 4.46 10.58
N LEU A 86 -2.99 3.80 10.04
CA LEU A 86 -3.06 2.97 8.83
C LEU A 86 -2.63 1.54 9.10
N ASN A 87 -3.30 0.58 8.48
CA ASN A 87 -3.13 -0.86 8.73
C ASN A 87 -3.04 -1.19 10.24
N THR A 88 -3.91 -0.58 11.05
CA THR A 88 -3.82 -0.66 12.52
C THR A 88 -4.18 -2.04 13.08
N ARG A 89 -4.83 -2.87 12.27
CA ARG A 89 -5.14 -4.27 12.60
C ARG A 89 -4.18 -5.25 11.91
N GLN A 90 -3.15 -4.76 11.22
CA GLN A 90 -2.19 -5.58 10.48
C GLN A 90 -2.89 -6.59 9.55
N THR A 91 -3.89 -6.14 8.78
CA THR A 91 -4.69 -6.98 7.88
C THR A 91 -4.22 -7.00 6.44
N LEU A 92 -3.33 -6.07 6.05
CA LEU A 92 -2.70 -6.11 4.73
C LEU A 92 -1.77 -7.32 4.64
N SER A 93 -2.13 -8.30 3.81
CA SER A 93 -1.34 -9.51 3.56
C SER A 93 -0.59 -9.45 2.22
N VAL A 94 0.58 -10.09 2.20
CA VAL A 94 1.36 -10.41 0.99
C VAL A 94 1.57 -11.92 0.83
N ARG A 95 0.88 -12.71 1.65
CA ARG A 95 0.95 -14.18 1.70
C ARG A 95 -0.36 -14.77 1.19
#